data_AF-A0A418MT06-F1
#
_entry.id   AF-A0A418MT06-F1
#
_cell.length_a   1.000
_cell.length_b   1.000
_cell.length_c   1.000
_cell.angle_alpha   90.00
_cell.angle_beta   90.00
_cell.angle_gamma   90.00
#
_symmetry.space_group_name_H-M   'P 1'
#
loop_
_entity.id
_entity.type
_entity.pdbx_description
1 polymer ?
#
loop_
_entity_poly.entity_id
_entity_poly.type
_entity_poly.pdbx_seq_one_letter_code
_entity_poly.pdbx_strand_id
1 'polypeptide(L)'
;MSSAVQPGYAPPAGPQPPDAGSGWPRWLVALTVAWAVLLAGLTWYSARNDPPTVREQRTLAQAVPVVDAAIGELVAAAAGAVPALAPPEIERGCRITPFATGATLRRQVDLAVAGGEERALLEQVSDGLPAAWRAGVRVTSDGPRLRADAGEFVTVQGRQVGDGRIRLTAETGCRPVDGEPAAPAPGAAGAEARALAEALRALGAPTVEPTELVTATCPGGGVSRTVRSADVVPAGSPTAALAPLAGGTPVVETPETYAYRRDGVAVLAELGPDGVTLAATTGCPG
;
A
#
# COMPACT_ATOMS: atom_id res chain seq x y z
N MET A 1 18.48 21.89 -110.99
CA MET A 1 18.46 22.12 -109.53
C MET A 1 17.19 21.51 -108.99
N SER A 2 17.28 20.33 -108.38
CA SER A 2 16.12 19.59 -107.86
C SER A 2 16.52 18.95 -106.54
N SER A 3 16.13 19.59 -105.44
CA SER A 3 16.30 19.09 -104.09
C SER A 3 15.16 18.13 -103.77
N ALA A 4 15.48 16.85 -103.61
CA ALA A 4 14.56 15.86 -103.06
C ALA A 4 14.61 15.93 -101.53
N VAL A 5 13.47 16.19 -100.89
CA VAL A 5 13.32 16.17 -99.43
C VAL A 5 13.22 14.71 -98.97
N GLN A 6 14.16 14.28 -98.13
CA GLN A 6 14.09 12.99 -97.45
C GLN A 6 13.04 13.05 -96.32
N PRO A 7 12.11 12.10 -96.21
CA PRO A 7 11.25 11.98 -95.04
C PRO A 7 12.07 11.52 -93.83
N GLY A 8 11.99 12.29 -92.74
CA GLY A 8 12.64 11.98 -91.48
C GLY A 8 12.11 10.69 -90.86
N TYR A 9 13.03 9.87 -90.35
CA TYR A 9 12.77 8.63 -89.63
C TYR A 9 12.15 8.94 -88.25
N ALA A 10 10.97 8.38 -87.96
CA ALA A 10 10.37 8.47 -86.63
C ALA A 10 11.08 7.48 -85.68
N PRO A 11 11.51 7.89 -84.47
CA PRO A 11 12.14 6.99 -83.52
C PRO A 11 11.14 5.93 -83.02
N PRO A 12 11.59 4.70 -82.70
CA PRO A 12 10.71 3.65 -82.19
C PRO A 12 10.09 4.09 -80.86
N ALA A 13 8.78 3.84 -80.72
CA ALA A 13 8.04 4.09 -79.49
C ALA A 13 8.72 3.35 -78.32
N GLY A 14 9.07 4.10 -77.27
CA GLY A 14 9.59 3.52 -76.03
C GLY A 14 8.58 2.58 -75.37
N PRO A 15 9.03 1.71 -74.45
CA PRO A 15 8.16 0.76 -73.77
C PRO A 15 6.99 1.48 -73.10
N GLN A 16 5.79 0.95 -73.27
CA GLN A 16 4.59 1.52 -72.65
C GLN A 16 4.71 1.50 -71.12
N PRO A 17 4.24 2.55 -70.42
CA PRO A 17 4.16 2.54 -68.97
C PRO A 17 3.24 1.39 -68.52
N PRO A 18 3.55 0.70 -67.41
CA PRO A 18 2.70 -0.38 -66.90
C PRO A 18 1.30 0.14 -66.58
N ASP A 19 0.30 -0.69 -66.88
CA ASP A 19 -1.11 -0.39 -66.61
C ASP A 19 -1.33 0.03 -65.15
N ALA A 20 -1.85 1.25 -64.95
CA ALA A 20 -2.32 1.72 -63.65
C ALA A 20 -3.67 1.04 -63.32
N GLY A 21 -3.64 -0.27 -63.08
CA GLY A 21 -4.85 -1.10 -63.10
C GLY A 21 -4.79 -2.35 -62.25
N SER A 22 -4.20 -2.28 -61.04
CA SER A 22 -4.32 -3.34 -60.05
C SER A 22 -4.64 -2.74 -58.69
N GLY A 23 -5.90 -2.35 -58.50
CA GLY A 23 -6.43 -2.12 -57.15
C GLY A 23 -6.18 -3.36 -56.31
N TRP A 24 -5.70 -3.18 -55.08
CA TRP A 24 -5.38 -4.30 -54.19
C TRP A 24 -6.53 -5.31 -54.18
N PRO A 25 -6.24 -6.60 -54.38
CA PRO A 25 -7.29 -7.59 -54.47
C PRO A 25 -8.09 -7.60 -53.15
N ARG A 26 -9.42 -7.56 -53.25
CA ARG A 26 -10.34 -7.35 -52.12
C ARG A 26 -10.12 -8.34 -50.97
N TRP A 27 -9.58 -9.53 -51.23
CA TRP A 27 -9.25 -10.52 -50.21
C TRP A 27 -8.07 -10.08 -49.31
N LEU A 28 -7.08 -9.35 -49.84
CA LEU A 28 -6.00 -8.77 -49.03
C LEU A 28 -6.53 -7.69 -48.10
N VAL A 29 -7.47 -6.87 -48.59
CA VAL A 29 -8.14 -5.86 -47.75
C VAL A 29 -8.92 -6.54 -46.62
N ALA A 30 -9.72 -7.56 -46.94
CA ALA A 30 -10.49 -8.32 -45.96
C ALA A 30 -9.58 -9.00 -44.92
N LEU A 31 -8.49 -9.62 -45.36
CA LEU A 31 -7.50 -10.24 -44.49
C LEU A 31 -6.83 -9.21 -43.56
N THR A 32 -6.50 -8.04 -44.10
CA THR A 32 -5.87 -6.95 -43.33
C THR A 32 -6.81 -6.39 -42.28
N VAL A 33 -8.09 -6.20 -42.61
CA VAL A 33 -9.12 -5.75 -41.67
C VAL A 33 -9.35 -6.81 -40.59
N ALA A 34 -9.48 -8.08 -40.95
CA ALA A 34 -9.63 -9.17 -39.98
C ALA A 34 -8.42 -9.24 -39.03
N TRP A 35 -7.21 -9.07 -39.56
CA TRP A 35 -5.99 -9.05 -38.76
C TRP A 35 -5.91 -7.83 -37.83
N ALA A 36 -6.27 -6.65 -38.32
CA ALA A 36 -6.32 -5.43 -37.50
C ALA A 36 -7.35 -5.56 -36.36
N VAL A 37 -8.53 -6.12 -36.63
CA VAL A 37 -9.55 -6.39 -35.60
C VAL A 37 -9.06 -7.41 -34.59
N LEU A 38 -8.39 -8.49 -35.03
CA LEU A 38 -7.80 -9.49 -34.14
C LEU A 38 -6.72 -8.86 -33.23
N LEU A 39 -5.81 -8.08 -33.80
CA LEU A 39 -4.77 -7.38 -33.04
C LEU A 39 -5.37 -6.38 -32.05
N ALA A 40 -6.37 -5.59 -32.47
CA ALA A 40 -7.08 -4.68 -31.58
C ALA A 40 -7.78 -5.42 -30.44
N GLY A 41 -8.45 -6.55 -30.73
CA GLY A 41 -9.09 -7.41 -29.73
C GLY A 41 -8.09 -8.01 -28.73
N LEU A 42 -6.97 -8.55 -29.23
CA LEU A 42 -5.89 -9.08 -28.39
C LEU A 42 -5.23 -7.99 -27.55
N THR A 43 -5.03 -6.80 -28.10
CA THR A 43 -4.45 -5.65 -27.39
C THR A 43 -5.39 -5.17 -26.29
N TRP A 44 -6.69 -5.08 -26.59
CA TRP A 44 -7.71 -4.73 -25.60
C TRP A 44 -7.81 -5.79 -24.49
N TYR A 45 -7.74 -7.07 -24.85
CA TYR A 45 -7.75 -8.17 -23.88
C TYR A 45 -6.49 -8.16 -23.00
N SER A 46 -5.31 -8.01 -23.60
CA SER A 46 -4.03 -7.91 -22.90
C SER A 46 -4.02 -6.71 -21.95
N ALA A 47 -4.37 -5.52 -22.43
CA ALA A 47 -4.43 -4.30 -21.61
C ALA A 47 -5.43 -4.38 -20.44
N ARG A 48 -6.44 -5.25 -20.53
CA ARG A 48 -7.45 -5.45 -19.47
C ARG A 48 -7.08 -6.57 -18.50
N ASN A 49 -6.37 -7.60 -18.93
CA ASN A 49 -6.22 -8.84 -18.17
C ASN A 49 -4.76 -9.17 -17.79
N ASP A 50 -3.77 -8.58 -18.46
CA ASP A 50 -2.37 -8.84 -18.13
C ASP A 50 -1.94 -8.00 -16.91
N PRO A 51 -1.19 -8.59 -15.96
CA PRO A 51 -0.68 -7.88 -14.81
C PRO A 51 0.33 -6.80 -15.22
N PRO A 52 0.40 -5.66 -14.51
CA PRO A 52 1.32 -4.58 -14.83
C PRO A 52 2.76 -5.07 -14.73
N THR A 53 3.55 -4.86 -15.79
CA THR A 53 4.97 -5.27 -15.81
C THR A 53 5.89 -4.24 -15.20
N VAL A 54 5.42 -3.00 -15.01
CA VAL A 54 6.19 -1.89 -14.42
C VAL A 54 5.35 -1.07 -13.44
N ARG A 55 6.01 -0.40 -12.49
CA ARG A 55 5.33 0.35 -11.41
C ARG A 55 4.48 1.49 -11.96
N GLU A 56 4.95 2.07 -13.05
CA GLU A 56 4.45 3.27 -13.72
C GLU A 56 3.14 3.01 -14.50
N GLN A 57 2.74 1.75 -14.66
CA GLN A 57 1.48 1.35 -15.28
C GLN A 57 0.32 1.25 -14.29
N ARG A 58 0.58 1.36 -12.97
CA ARG A 58 -0.47 1.38 -11.96
C ARG A 58 -0.50 2.69 -11.21
N THR A 59 -1.71 3.21 -11.06
CA THR A 59 -1.95 4.46 -10.35
C THR A 59 -1.97 4.24 -8.84
N LEU A 60 -1.85 5.33 -8.08
CA LEU A 60 -1.91 5.29 -6.63
C LEU A 60 -3.23 4.67 -6.14
N ALA A 61 -4.36 5.06 -6.75
CA ALA A 61 -5.68 4.56 -6.38
C ALA A 61 -5.79 3.03 -6.54
N GLN A 62 -5.19 2.47 -7.59
CA GLN A 62 -5.18 1.02 -7.84
C GLN A 62 -4.28 0.25 -6.87
N ALA A 63 -3.30 0.92 -6.25
CA ALA A 63 -2.40 0.30 -5.28
C ALA A 63 -2.96 0.29 -3.85
N VAL A 64 -3.93 1.16 -3.53
CA VAL A 64 -4.54 1.28 -2.19
C VAL A 64 -5.05 -0.07 -1.65
N PRO A 65 -5.85 -0.88 -2.39
CA PRO A 65 -6.36 -2.13 -1.86
C PRO A 65 -5.25 -3.16 -1.57
N VAL A 66 -4.17 -3.16 -2.36
CA VAL A 66 -3.04 -4.07 -2.15
C VAL A 66 -2.29 -3.68 -0.88
N VAL A 67 -2.04 -2.38 -0.68
CA VAL A 67 -1.39 -1.89 0.55
C VAL A 67 -2.27 -2.13 1.77
N ASP A 68 -3.58 -1.92 1.66
CA ASP A 68 -4.54 -2.18 2.74
C ASP A 68 -4.56 -3.66 3.16
N ALA A 69 -4.68 -4.57 2.19
CA ALA A 69 -4.58 -6.01 2.45
C ALA A 69 -3.22 -6.38 3.05
N ALA A 70 -2.14 -5.73 2.59
CA ALA A 70 -0.82 -6.01 3.13
C ALA A 70 -0.70 -5.62 4.61
N ILE A 71 -1.33 -4.52 5.04
CA ILE A 71 -1.41 -4.15 6.46
C ILE A 71 -2.22 -5.17 7.25
N GLY A 72 -3.32 -5.71 6.70
CA GLY A 72 -4.10 -6.76 7.36
C GLY A 72 -3.31 -8.05 7.57
N GLU A 73 -2.55 -8.49 6.56
CA GLU A 73 -1.64 -9.64 6.67
C GLU A 73 -0.57 -9.41 7.76
N LEU A 74 -0.01 -8.20 7.84
CA LEU A 74 0.96 -7.85 8.89
C LEU A 74 0.35 -7.89 10.29
N VAL A 75 -0.89 -7.40 10.45
CA VAL A 75 -1.62 -7.47 11.72
C VAL A 75 -1.93 -8.91 12.11
N ALA A 76 -2.36 -9.74 11.15
CA ALA A 76 -2.67 -11.14 11.39
C ALA A 76 -1.42 -11.96 11.77
N ALA A 77 -0.29 -11.71 11.10
CA ALA A 77 0.99 -12.38 11.39
C ALA A 77 1.59 -11.96 12.74
N ALA A 78 1.28 -10.76 13.23
CA ALA A 78 1.76 -10.20 14.50
C ALA A 78 0.94 -10.68 15.72
N ALA A 79 0.57 -11.96 15.76
CA ALA A 79 -0.11 -12.55 16.91
C ALA A 79 0.68 -12.33 18.21
N GLY A 80 -0.01 -11.99 19.31
CA GLY A 80 0.60 -11.74 20.62
C GLY A 80 1.13 -10.32 20.85
N ALA A 81 1.58 -9.60 19.82
CA ALA A 81 1.99 -8.18 19.93
C ALA A 81 0.79 -7.25 20.14
N VAL A 82 0.96 -6.00 20.55
CA VAL A 82 -0.11 -4.99 20.63
C VAL A 82 -0.07 -4.08 19.40
N PRO A 83 -0.98 -4.22 18.42
CA PRO A 83 -0.95 -3.43 17.20
C PRO A 83 -1.64 -2.07 17.35
N ALA A 84 -1.14 -1.07 16.63
CA ALA A 84 -1.77 0.21 16.36
C ALA A 84 -1.60 0.57 14.88
N LEU A 85 -2.70 0.60 14.12
CA LEU A 85 -2.68 1.08 12.75
C LEU A 85 -2.49 2.59 12.74
N ALA A 86 -1.60 3.09 11.88
CA ALA A 86 -1.49 4.53 11.66
C ALA A 86 -2.16 4.95 10.35
N PRO A 87 -2.52 6.24 10.24
CA PRO A 87 -3.11 6.82 9.04
C PRO A 87 -2.24 6.59 7.81
N PRO A 88 -2.87 6.47 6.63
CA PRO A 88 -2.14 6.44 5.38
C PRO A 88 -1.42 7.77 5.16
N GLU A 89 -0.17 7.70 4.75
CA GLU A 89 0.63 8.86 4.37
C GLU A 89 0.82 8.87 2.86
N ILE A 90 0.53 10.01 2.23
CA ILE A 90 0.70 10.21 0.80
C ILE A 90 1.76 11.28 0.58
N GLU A 91 2.94 10.85 0.16
CA GLU A 91 4.04 11.75 -0.19
C GLU A 91 3.97 12.10 -1.67
N ARG A 92 3.63 13.35 -1.99
CA ARG A 92 3.54 13.86 -3.36
C ARG A 92 4.87 14.43 -3.83
N GLY A 93 5.13 14.35 -5.13
CA GLY A 93 6.27 15.03 -5.76
C GLY A 93 7.47 14.11 -6.03
N CYS A 94 7.34 12.81 -5.82
CA CYS A 94 8.30 11.85 -6.34
C CYS A 94 8.31 11.91 -7.88
N ARG A 95 9.46 11.63 -8.51
CA ARG A 95 9.59 11.62 -9.98
C ARG A 95 9.40 10.23 -10.54
N ILE A 96 8.47 10.09 -11.47
CA ILE A 96 8.27 8.88 -12.27
C ILE A 96 9.14 8.94 -13.52
N THR A 97 9.05 10.05 -14.23
CA THR A 97 9.92 10.39 -15.37
C THR A 97 10.37 11.85 -15.23
N PRO A 98 11.31 12.34 -16.05
CA PRO A 98 11.70 13.75 -16.05
C PRO A 98 10.52 14.72 -16.27
N PHE A 99 9.41 14.26 -16.86
CA PHE A 99 8.24 15.08 -17.19
C PHE A 99 6.98 14.70 -16.41
N ALA A 100 7.02 13.63 -15.59
CA ALA A 100 5.87 13.14 -14.84
C ALA A 100 6.21 12.98 -13.35
N THR A 101 5.43 13.66 -12.52
CA THR A 101 5.46 13.50 -11.06
C THR A 101 4.45 12.44 -10.63
N GLY A 102 4.69 11.87 -9.45
CA GLY A 102 3.83 10.89 -8.82
C GLY A 102 3.65 11.16 -7.33
N ALA A 103 3.09 10.16 -6.67
CA ALA A 103 3.04 10.08 -5.23
C ALA A 103 3.38 8.67 -4.75
N THR A 104 3.84 8.59 -3.51
CA THR A 104 4.07 7.35 -2.79
C THR A 104 3.01 7.23 -1.70
N LEU A 105 2.31 6.09 -1.65
CA LEU A 105 1.44 5.74 -0.53
C LEU A 105 2.23 4.86 0.43
N ARG A 106 2.27 5.27 1.69
CA ARG A 106 2.82 4.50 2.79
C ARG A 106 1.72 4.24 3.81
N ARG A 107 1.57 2.98 4.21
CA ARG A 107 0.81 2.60 5.39
C ARG A 107 1.70 1.94 6.40
N GLN A 108 1.31 2.00 7.67
CA GLN A 108 2.12 1.48 8.76
C GLN A 108 1.25 0.90 9.87
N VAL A 109 1.82 -0.09 10.56
CA VAL A 109 1.34 -0.60 11.83
C VAL A 109 2.50 -0.57 12.82
N ASP A 110 2.26 0.05 13.96
CA ASP A 110 3.18 0.03 15.10
C ASP A 110 2.78 -1.14 16.01
N LEU A 111 3.76 -1.91 16.43
CA LEU A 111 3.61 -3.09 17.28
C LEU A 111 4.40 -2.86 18.56
N ALA A 112 3.76 -3.13 19.69
CA ALA A 112 4.43 -3.21 20.98
C ALA A 112 4.55 -4.67 21.46
N VAL A 113 5.73 -5.03 21.95
CA VAL A 113 6.10 -6.36 22.45
C VAL A 113 7.02 -6.22 23.65
N ALA A 114 7.10 -7.24 24.50
CA ALA A 114 8.02 -7.22 25.63
C ALA A 114 9.46 -6.91 25.16
N GLY A 115 10.18 -6.10 25.94
CA GLY A 115 11.53 -5.66 25.59
C GLY A 115 12.47 -6.85 25.43
N GLY A 116 13.26 -6.86 24.35
CA GLY A 116 14.16 -7.96 23.98
C GLY A 116 13.53 -9.03 23.08
N GLU A 117 12.22 -8.99 22.84
CA GLU A 117 11.52 -9.92 21.95
C GLU A 117 11.31 -9.37 20.52
N GLU A 118 11.85 -8.18 20.21
CA GLU A 118 11.60 -7.50 18.93
C GLU A 118 12.07 -8.34 17.74
N ARG A 119 13.26 -8.95 17.86
CA ARG A 119 13.76 -9.84 16.83
C ARG A 119 12.86 -11.05 16.64
N ALA A 120 12.44 -11.68 17.73
CA ALA A 120 11.60 -12.87 17.69
C ALA A 120 10.23 -12.55 17.06
N LEU A 121 9.65 -11.38 17.38
CA LEU A 121 8.41 -10.93 16.75
C LEU A 121 8.60 -10.68 15.24
N LEU A 122 9.70 -10.08 14.80
CA LEU A 122 9.97 -9.91 13.36
C LEU A 122 10.11 -11.27 12.65
N GLU A 123 10.75 -12.26 13.28
CA GLU A 123 10.88 -13.61 12.72
C GLU A 123 9.51 -14.31 12.65
N GLN A 124 8.71 -14.22 13.72
CA GLN A 124 7.33 -14.73 13.74
C GLN A 124 6.46 -14.08 12.65
N VAL A 125 6.52 -12.75 12.50
CA VAL A 125 5.80 -12.04 11.45
C VAL A 125 6.26 -12.55 10.08
N SER A 126 7.58 -12.69 9.87
CA SER A 126 8.11 -13.21 8.62
C SER A 126 7.58 -14.60 8.28
N ASP A 127 7.47 -15.49 9.27
CA ASP A 127 6.98 -16.86 9.10
C ASP A 127 5.46 -16.93 8.89
N GLY A 128 4.72 -15.96 9.43
CA GLY A 128 3.27 -15.85 9.28
C GLY A 128 2.80 -15.19 7.98
N LEU A 129 3.69 -14.53 7.24
CA LEU A 129 3.36 -13.85 5.99
C LEU A 129 3.23 -14.84 4.81
N PRO A 130 2.48 -14.50 3.75
CA PRO A 130 2.34 -15.35 2.57
C PRO A 130 3.70 -15.74 1.97
N ALA A 131 3.89 -17.03 1.67
CA ALA A 131 5.17 -17.53 1.13
C ALA A 131 5.60 -16.82 -0.17
N ALA A 132 4.64 -16.39 -0.99
CA ALA A 132 4.90 -15.63 -2.22
C ALA A 132 5.62 -14.30 -1.97
N TRP A 133 5.47 -13.72 -0.77
CA TRP A 133 6.10 -12.45 -0.41
C TRP A 133 7.59 -12.58 -0.13
N ARG A 134 8.08 -13.81 0.06
CA ARG A 134 9.50 -14.12 0.32
C ARG A 134 10.04 -13.26 1.47
N ALA A 135 9.25 -13.17 2.55
CA ALA A 135 9.62 -12.42 3.74
C ALA A 135 10.89 -12.98 4.37
N GLY A 136 11.72 -12.10 4.93
CA GLY A 136 12.89 -12.52 5.69
C GLY A 136 13.41 -11.43 6.61
N VAL A 137 13.99 -11.87 7.72
CA VAL A 137 14.66 -11.01 8.70
C VAL A 137 16.16 -11.08 8.52
N ARG A 138 16.82 -9.92 8.51
CA ARG A 138 18.28 -9.80 8.48
C ARG A 138 18.74 -8.87 9.58
N VAL A 139 19.82 -9.23 10.25
CA VAL A 139 20.48 -8.35 11.21
C VAL A 139 21.37 -7.37 10.46
N THR A 140 21.21 -6.09 10.74
CA THR A 140 22.01 -4.99 10.18
C THR A 140 22.75 -4.26 11.30
N SER A 141 23.59 -3.29 10.95
CA SER A 141 24.21 -2.39 11.94
C SER A 141 23.18 -1.68 12.82
N ASP A 142 21.97 -1.47 12.29
CA ASP A 142 20.90 -0.74 12.96
C ASP A 142 19.89 -1.70 13.63
N GLY A 143 20.25 -2.96 13.82
CA GLY A 143 19.39 -3.99 14.39
C GLY A 143 18.68 -4.88 13.36
N PRO A 144 17.74 -5.74 13.82
CA PRO A 144 17.00 -6.66 12.97
C PRO A 144 16.02 -5.91 12.05
N ARG A 145 15.98 -6.30 10.78
CA ARG A 145 15.08 -5.73 9.77
C ARG A 145 14.37 -6.82 8.99
N LEU A 146 13.05 -6.70 8.90
CA LEU A 146 12.21 -7.52 8.02
C LEU A 146 12.11 -6.85 6.65
N ARG A 147 12.16 -7.64 5.58
CA ARG A 147 11.76 -7.23 4.23
C ARG A 147 10.90 -8.30 3.58
N ALA A 148 9.89 -7.85 2.84
CA ALA A 148 9.06 -8.71 2.00
C ALA A 148 8.54 -7.91 0.78
N ASP A 149 8.04 -8.63 -0.21
CA ASP A 149 7.43 -8.06 -1.42
C ASP A 149 5.97 -8.51 -1.49
N ALA A 150 5.03 -7.62 -1.22
CA ALA A 150 3.60 -7.96 -1.20
C ALA A 150 3.00 -8.14 -2.60
N GLY A 151 3.84 -8.16 -3.65
CA GLY A 151 3.39 -8.16 -5.04
C GLY A 151 2.92 -6.77 -5.47
N GLU A 152 2.61 -6.62 -6.75
CA GLU A 152 2.18 -5.34 -7.35
C GLU A 152 3.13 -4.17 -7.01
N PHE A 153 4.41 -4.51 -6.81
CA PHE A 153 5.50 -3.64 -6.38
C PHE A 153 5.26 -2.88 -5.06
N VAL A 154 4.50 -3.47 -4.15
CA VAL A 154 4.36 -3.00 -2.76
C VAL A 154 5.47 -3.60 -1.92
N THR A 155 6.31 -2.73 -1.37
CA THR A 155 7.44 -3.15 -0.52
C THR A 155 7.00 -3.17 0.94
N VAL A 156 7.26 -4.27 1.63
CA VAL A 156 7.02 -4.40 3.06
C VAL A 156 8.36 -4.35 3.79
N GLN A 157 8.42 -3.56 4.85
CA GLN A 157 9.59 -3.41 5.70
C GLN A 157 9.18 -3.48 7.17
N GLY A 158 10.05 -4.02 8.01
CA GLY A 158 9.89 -3.99 9.46
C GLY A 158 11.19 -3.64 10.14
N ARG A 159 11.13 -2.84 11.20
CA ARG A 159 12.30 -2.50 12.02
C ARG A 159 11.90 -2.14 13.45
N GLN A 160 12.85 -2.30 14.36
CA GLN A 160 12.73 -1.72 15.69
C GLN A 160 12.79 -0.17 15.61
N VAL A 161 11.95 0.51 16.38
CA VAL A 161 11.90 1.98 16.48
C VAL A 161 12.08 2.48 17.92
N GLY A 162 12.13 1.58 18.89
CA GLY A 162 12.38 1.83 20.29
C GLY A 162 12.34 0.51 21.07
N ASP A 163 12.59 0.58 22.37
CA ASP A 163 12.53 -0.60 23.24
C ASP A 163 11.10 -1.14 23.28
N GLY A 164 10.95 -2.43 22.96
CA GLY A 164 9.66 -3.09 22.83
C GLY A 164 8.80 -2.58 21.68
N ARG A 165 9.33 -1.78 20.74
CA ARG A 165 8.56 -1.19 19.63
C ARG A 165 9.10 -1.53 18.26
N ILE A 166 8.20 -2.01 17.41
CA ILE A 166 8.46 -2.33 16.01
C ILE A 166 7.51 -1.54 15.12
N ARG A 167 8.04 -0.99 14.04
CA ARG A 167 7.26 -0.39 12.96
C ARG A 167 7.32 -1.28 11.74
N LEU A 168 6.16 -1.70 11.25
CA LEU A 168 6.00 -2.36 9.97
C LEU A 168 5.38 -1.37 8.98
N THR A 169 5.90 -1.30 7.76
CA THR A 169 5.42 -0.40 6.72
C THR A 169 5.18 -1.14 5.41
N ALA A 170 4.11 -0.78 4.71
CA ALA A 170 3.83 -1.19 3.34
C ALA A 170 3.81 0.05 2.44
N GLU A 171 4.59 0.04 1.37
CA GLU A 171 4.83 1.22 0.52
C GLU A 171 4.74 0.88 -0.97
N THR A 172 4.06 1.72 -1.75
CA THR A 172 3.87 1.52 -3.20
C THR A 172 5.09 1.84 -4.06
N GLY A 173 6.05 2.61 -3.52
CA GLY A 173 6.95 3.43 -4.32
C GLY A 173 6.21 4.51 -5.12
N CYS A 174 6.92 5.22 -6.00
CA CYS A 174 6.37 6.33 -6.76
C CYS A 174 5.38 5.86 -7.85
N ARG A 175 4.14 6.38 -7.84
CA ARG A 175 3.06 6.02 -8.79
C ARG A 175 2.38 7.24 -9.39
N PRO A 176 1.84 7.14 -10.63
CA PRO A 176 0.96 8.17 -11.18
C PRO A 176 -0.25 8.42 -10.27
N VAL A 177 -0.67 9.68 -10.18
CA VAL A 177 -1.86 10.09 -9.42
C VAL A 177 -3.01 10.32 -10.40
N ASP A 178 -4.06 9.53 -10.32
CA ASP A 178 -5.28 9.61 -11.14
C ASP A 178 -6.51 10.11 -10.36
N GLY A 179 -6.31 10.50 -9.09
CA GLY A 179 -7.34 11.00 -8.19
C GLY A 179 -6.85 10.96 -6.75
N GLU A 180 -7.64 11.49 -5.82
CA GLU A 180 -7.39 11.25 -4.40
C GLU A 180 -7.92 9.86 -4.02
N PRO A 181 -7.14 9.06 -3.27
CA PRO A 181 -7.65 7.84 -2.67
C PRO A 181 -8.93 8.16 -1.89
N ALA A 182 -9.99 7.38 -2.11
CA ALA A 182 -11.21 7.54 -1.34
C ALA A 182 -10.89 7.37 0.15
N ALA A 183 -11.31 8.34 0.97
CA ALA A 183 -11.26 8.17 2.41
C ALA A 183 -12.16 6.99 2.80
N PRO A 184 -11.72 6.12 3.73
CA PRO A 184 -12.59 5.07 4.23
C PRO A 184 -13.86 5.69 4.82
N ALA A 185 -15.01 5.10 4.52
CA ALA A 185 -16.27 5.55 5.08
C ALA A 185 -16.22 5.45 6.62
N PRO A 186 -16.76 6.43 7.36
CA PRO A 186 -16.82 6.36 8.81
C PRO A 186 -17.66 5.13 9.22
N GLY A 187 -17.01 4.15 9.84
CA GLY A 187 -17.66 2.97 10.37
C GLY A 187 -18.33 3.24 11.72
N ALA A 188 -19.36 2.47 12.07
CA ALA A 188 -19.97 2.53 13.40
C ALA A 188 -18.93 2.23 14.50
N ALA A 189 -19.01 2.96 15.62
CA ALA A 189 -18.09 2.80 16.76
C ALA A 189 -18.10 1.35 17.29
N GLY A 190 -16.93 0.72 17.34
CA GLY A 190 -16.74 -0.65 17.81
C GLY A 190 -16.28 -0.77 19.26
N ALA A 191 -15.76 -1.93 19.63
CA ALA A 191 -15.18 -2.18 20.96
C ALA A 191 -13.92 -1.33 21.19
N GLU A 192 -13.16 -1.06 20.14
CA GLU A 192 -12.00 -0.18 20.14
C GLU A 192 -12.34 1.24 20.60
N ALA A 193 -13.49 1.78 20.16
CA ALA A 193 -13.95 3.11 20.56
C ALA A 193 -14.28 3.19 22.07
N ARG A 194 -14.87 2.12 22.63
CA ARG A 194 -15.15 2.04 24.06
C ARG A 194 -13.87 1.97 24.89
N ALA A 195 -12.92 1.14 24.48
CA ALA A 195 -11.62 1.03 25.14
C ALA A 195 -10.84 2.35 25.11
N LEU A 196 -10.85 3.05 23.96
CA LEU A 196 -10.23 4.38 23.85
C LEU A 196 -10.90 5.38 24.80
N ALA A 197 -12.23 5.41 24.85
CA ALA A 197 -12.96 6.32 25.75
C ALA A 197 -12.70 6.01 27.24
N GLU A 198 -12.52 4.75 27.62
CA GLU A 198 -12.11 4.36 28.97
C GLU A 198 -10.69 4.81 29.30
N ALA A 199 -9.73 4.61 28.38
CA ALA A 199 -8.35 5.06 28.54
C ALA A 199 -8.26 6.59 28.65
N LEU A 200 -8.97 7.32 27.77
CA LEU A 200 -9.07 8.78 27.82
C LEU A 200 -9.64 9.28 29.14
N ARG A 201 -10.70 8.63 29.65
CA ARG A 201 -11.28 8.96 30.96
C ARG A 201 -10.30 8.71 32.10
N ALA A 202 -9.54 7.62 32.05
CA ALA A 202 -8.52 7.31 33.05
C ALA A 202 -7.41 8.37 33.07
N LEU A 203 -7.01 8.88 31.89
CA LEU A 203 -6.04 9.98 31.77
C LEU A 203 -6.61 11.36 32.18
N GLY A 204 -7.91 11.46 32.49
CA GLY A 204 -8.57 12.73 32.83
C GLY A 204 -8.92 13.59 31.61
N ALA A 205 -8.94 13.03 30.40
CA ALA A 205 -9.21 13.72 29.15
C ALA A 205 -10.43 13.14 28.40
N PRO A 206 -11.65 13.19 28.97
CA PRO A 206 -12.84 12.53 28.41
C PRO A 206 -13.37 13.15 27.11
N THR A 207 -12.87 14.32 26.69
CA THR A 207 -13.32 15.05 25.50
C THR A 207 -12.13 15.38 24.59
N VAL A 208 -11.87 14.51 23.60
CA VAL A 208 -11.00 14.83 22.48
C VAL A 208 -11.72 14.45 21.18
N GLU A 209 -12.15 15.47 20.44
CA GLU A 209 -12.55 15.37 19.03
C GLU A 209 -11.37 15.89 18.19
N PRO A 210 -11.00 15.27 17.04
CA PRO A 210 -11.57 14.08 16.42
C PRO A 210 -10.75 12.82 16.71
N THR A 211 -11.46 11.72 16.99
CA THR A 211 -10.89 10.38 16.99
C THR A 211 -10.65 9.93 15.55
N GLU A 212 -9.42 9.60 15.20
CA GLU A 212 -9.10 9.11 13.86
C GLU A 212 -9.34 7.59 13.77
N LEU A 213 -10.19 7.17 12.83
CA LEU A 213 -10.45 5.76 12.55
C LEU A 213 -9.60 5.28 11.37
N VAL A 214 -8.76 4.28 11.65
CA VAL A 214 -7.89 3.63 10.66
C VAL A 214 -8.32 2.17 10.54
N THR A 215 -8.40 1.64 9.32
CA THR A 215 -8.81 0.25 9.08
C THR A 215 -7.84 -0.48 8.15
N ALA A 216 -7.84 -1.81 8.21
CA ALA A 216 -7.15 -2.67 7.27
C ALA A 216 -7.96 -3.96 7.03
N THR A 217 -8.07 -4.41 5.79
CA THR A 217 -8.78 -5.64 5.42
C THR A 217 -7.97 -6.86 5.83
N CYS A 218 -8.58 -7.78 6.57
CA CYS A 218 -7.88 -8.95 7.11
C CYS A 218 -7.82 -10.15 6.15
N PRO A 219 -6.77 -11.00 6.25
CA PRO A 219 -6.78 -12.29 5.59
C PRO A 219 -7.95 -13.13 6.09
N GLY A 220 -8.72 -13.73 5.16
CA GLY A 220 -9.92 -14.51 5.51
C GLY A 220 -11.21 -13.69 5.70
N GLY A 221 -11.13 -12.36 5.58
CA GLY A 221 -12.28 -11.45 5.66
C GLY A 221 -12.38 -10.72 7.01
N GLY A 222 -13.31 -9.77 7.08
CA GLY A 222 -13.39 -8.83 8.20
C GLY A 222 -12.36 -7.71 8.10
N VAL A 223 -12.25 -6.91 9.17
CA VAL A 223 -11.40 -5.72 9.22
C VAL A 223 -10.72 -5.60 10.59
N SER A 224 -9.45 -5.22 10.56
CA SER A 224 -8.75 -4.67 11.71
C SER A 224 -9.06 -3.18 11.79
N ARG A 225 -9.30 -2.66 13.00
CA ARG A 225 -9.72 -1.27 13.22
C ARG A 225 -8.96 -0.67 14.37
N THR A 226 -8.38 0.50 14.16
CA THR A 226 -7.75 1.32 15.20
C THR A 226 -8.45 2.65 15.30
N VAL A 227 -8.80 3.05 16.51
CA VAL A 227 -9.19 4.43 16.84
C VAL A 227 -8.06 5.11 17.58
N ARG A 228 -7.78 6.37 17.25
CA ARG A 228 -6.64 7.10 17.81
C ARG A 228 -7.04 8.46 18.38
N SER A 229 -6.33 8.88 19.41
CA SER A 229 -6.34 10.24 19.93
C SER A 229 -4.89 10.67 20.14
N ALA A 230 -4.50 11.79 19.55
CA ALA A 230 -3.18 12.39 19.73
C ALA A 230 -3.23 13.49 20.80
N ASP A 231 -2.04 13.92 21.25
CA ASP A 231 -1.83 15.12 22.08
C ASP A 231 -2.67 15.16 23.37
N VAL A 232 -2.93 13.98 23.96
CA VAL A 232 -3.68 13.87 25.21
C VAL A 232 -2.79 14.34 26.35
N VAL A 233 -3.17 15.42 27.01
CA VAL A 233 -2.47 15.92 28.19
C VAL A 233 -3.03 15.20 29.44
N PRO A 234 -2.26 14.31 30.08
CA PRO A 234 -2.72 13.55 31.22
C PRO A 234 -2.78 14.42 32.49
N ALA A 235 -3.76 14.20 33.35
CA ALA A 235 -3.85 14.89 34.65
C ALA A 235 -2.78 14.44 35.67
N GLY A 236 -2.05 13.36 35.38
CA GLY A 236 -1.04 12.75 36.26
C GLY A 236 -0.17 11.75 35.50
N SER A 237 0.39 10.75 36.19
CA SER A 237 1.17 9.68 35.53
C SER A 237 0.29 8.84 34.61
N PRO A 238 0.56 8.80 33.29
CA PRO A 238 -0.21 7.99 32.34
C PRO A 238 -0.21 6.51 32.69
N THR A 239 0.96 5.97 33.03
CA THR A 239 1.13 4.56 33.41
C THR A 239 0.28 4.21 34.62
N ALA A 240 0.32 5.02 35.68
CA ALA A 240 -0.48 4.78 36.88
C ALA A 240 -2.00 4.88 36.61
N ALA A 241 -2.41 5.77 35.71
CA ALA A 241 -3.80 5.93 35.31
C ALA A 241 -4.31 4.75 34.44
N LEU A 242 -3.48 4.23 33.55
CA LEU A 242 -3.85 3.14 32.64
C LEU A 242 -3.74 1.75 33.27
N ALA A 243 -2.87 1.56 34.27
CA ALA A 243 -2.64 0.24 34.89
C ALA A 243 -3.89 -0.49 35.39
N PRO A 244 -4.89 0.17 36.02
CA PRO A 244 -6.13 -0.51 36.41
C PRO A 244 -6.93 -1.07 35.23
N LEU A 245 -6.80 -0.50 34.02
CA LEU A 245 -7.52 -0.95 32.84
C LEU A 245 -6.89 -2.19 32.19
N ALA A 246 -5.59 -2.44 32.41
CA ALA A 246 -4.90 -3.60 31.88
C ALA A 246 -5.38 -4.93 32.47
N GLY A 247 -5.99 -4.90 33.67
CA GLY A 247 -6.53 -6.09 34.34
C GLY A 247 -5.47 -7.14 34.72
N GLY A 248 -4.19 -6.78 34.68
CA GLY A 248 -3.04 -7.65 34.88
C GLY A 248 -1.73 -6.97 34.51
N THR A 249 -0.69 -7.76 34.25
CA THR A 249 0.61 -7.24 33.78
C THR A 249 0.47 -6.71 32.34
N PRO A 250 0.90 -5.47 32.06
CA PRO A 250 0.91 -4.93 30.70
C PRO A 250 1.90 -5.72 29.82
N VAL A 251 1.68 -5.67 28.51
CA VAL A 251 2.61 -6.26 27.53
C VAL A 251 3.91 -5.46 27.48
N VAL A 252 3.79 -4.13 27.57
CA VAL A 252 4.92 -3.20 27.58
C VAL A 252 4.68 -2.13 28.63
N GLU A 253 5.70 -1.88 29.43
CA GLU A 253 5.76 -0.76 30.39
C GLU A 253 7.17 -0.17 30.36
N THR A 254 7.35 0.89 29.58
CA THR A 254 8.58 1.69 29.50
C THR A 254 8.26 3.16 29.71
N PRO A 255 9.27 4.04 29.90
CA PRO A 255 9.03 5.47 30.01
C PRO A 255 8.35 6.09 28.78
N GLU A 256 8.52 5.50 27.59
CA GLU A 256 8.02 5.99 26.30
C GLU A 256 6.79 5.24 25.79
N THR A 257 6.45 4.08 26.37
CA THR A 257 5.40 3.21 25.85
C THR A 257 4.68 2.46 26.97
N TYR A 258 3.35 2.47 26.92
CA TYR A 258 2.52 1.59 27.73
C TYR A 258 1.54 0.84 26.85
N ALA A 259 1.52 -0.49 26.92
CA ALA A 259 0.71 -1.33 26.03
C ALA A 259 0.06 -2.50 26.78
N TYR A 260 -1.22 -2.75 26.52
CA TYR A 260 -1.95 -3.87 27.11
C TYR A 260 -3.02 -4.41 26.18
N ARG A 261 -3.58 -5.58 26.53
CA ARG A 261 -4.72 -6.20 25.85
C ARG A 261 -5.81 -6.49 26.86
N ARG A 262 -7.06 -6.21 26.49
CA ARG A 262 -8.24 -6.53 27.29
C ARG A 262 -9.43 -6.80 26.39
N ASP A 263 -10.14 -7.90 26.65
CA ASP A 263 -11.39 -8.26 25.98
C ASP A 263 -11.30 -8.23 24.43
N GLY A 264 -10.16 -8.69 23.89
CA GLY A 264 -9.89 -8.72 22.45
C GLY A 264 -9.45 -7.38 21.82
N VAL A 265 -9.34 -6.31 22.62
CA VAL A 265 -8.85 -4.99 22.20
C VAL A 265 -7.42 -4.78 22.69
N ALA A 266 -6.56 -4.34 21.79
CA ALA A 266 -5.20 -3.88 22.08
C ALA A 266 -5.22 -2.37 22.35
N VAL A 267 -4.56 -1.90 23.41
CA VAL A 267 -4.40 -0.48 23.69
C VAL A 267 -2.91 -0.17 23.75
N LEU A 268 -2.48 0.79 22.93
CA LEU A 268 -1.12 1.32 22.88
C LEU A 268 -1.16 2.79 23.26
N ALA A 269 -0.32 3.18 24.23
CA ALA A 269 -0.06 4.55 24.61
C ALA A 269 1.41 4.88 24.33
N GLU A 270 1.64 5.81 23.42
CA GLU A 270 2.96 6.42 23.22
C GLU A 270 3.07 7.62 24.17
N LEU A 271 4.04 7.55 25.07
CA LEU A 271 4.28 8.54 26.11
C LEU A 271 5.37 9.49 25.61
N GLY A 272 4.99 10.73 25.30
CA GLY A 272 5.89 11.78 24.85
C GLY A 272 5.96 12.94 25.84
N PRO A 273 6.94 13.86 25.66
CA PRO A 273 7.02 15.09 26.44
C PRO A 273 5.83 16.02 26.18
N ASP A 274 5.29 16.01 24.96
CA ASP A 274 4.22 16.89 24.51
C ASP A 274 2.81 16.35 24.79
N GLY A 275 2.71 15.09 25.25
CA GLY A 275 1.44 14.43 25.55
C GLY A 275 1.48 12.92 25.30
N VAL A 276 0.30 12.31 25.37
CA VAL A 276 0.11 10.88 25.13
C VAL A 276 -0.65 10.71 23.81
N THR A 277 -0.12 9.87 22.92
CA THR A 277 -0.88 9.36 21.77
C THR A 277 -1.45 8.01 22.13
N LEU A 278 -2.78 7.92 22.19
CA LEU A 278 -3.52 6.68 22.43
C LEU A 278 -4.02 6.07 21.14
N ALA A 279 -3.91 4.75 21.04
CA ALA A 279 -4.53 3.94 20.01
C ALA A 279 -5.21 2.73 20.66
N ALA A 280 -6.45 2.45 20.27
CA ALA A 280 -7.13 1.21 20.62
C ALA A 280 -7.48 0.45 19.34
N THR A 281 -7.16 -0.84 19.30
CA THR A 281 -7.20 -1.66 18.09
C THR A 281 -7.95 -2.97 18.32
N THR A 282 -8.94 -3.24 17.48
CA THR A 282 -9.48 -4.59 17.26
C THR A 282 -8.68 -5.22 16.11
N GLY A 283 -8.02 -6.35 16.38
CA GLY A 283 -7.19 -7.05 15.40
C GLY A 283 -7.99 -7.81 14.35
N CYS A 284 -7.29 -8.59 13.53
CA CYS A 284 -7.96 -9.48 12.59
C CYS A 284 -8.69 -10.63 13.29
N PRO A 285 -9.87 -11.04 12.79
CA PRO A 285 -10.55 -12.22 13.28
C PRO A 285 -9.69 -13.45 12.99
N GLY A 286 -9.52 -14.32 13.98
CA GLY A 286 -8.78 -15.57 13.91
C GLY A 286 -9.62 -16.73 14.43
#